data_AF-A0A7R9WJQ9-F1
#
_entry.id   AF-A0A7R9WJQ9-F1
#
_cell.length_a   1.000
_cell.length_b   1.000
_cell.length_c   1.000
_cell.angle_alpha   90.00
_cell.angle_beta   90.00
_cell.angle_gamma   90.00
#
_symmetry.space_group_name_H-M   'P 1'
#
loop_
_entity.id
_entity.type
_entity.pdbx_description
1 polymer ?
#
loop_
_entity_poly.entity_id
_entity_poly.type
_entity_poly.pdbx_seq_one_letter_code
_entity_poly.pdbx_strand_id
1 'polypeptide(L)'
;GEKRIVPMVDMFNHGAEPEVVVQYDKEGNCMAYAMKDVPAGCPLRLSYGDPLDPSPLFAQYGFLDESSPATFCKLMHVQGVMRDLGYSYSDLLFFKNGDVSMEVYDVLLCDVLTQVGEQNLLAGFYDACMRGDAEAKNSYHEQCFPYTVEALQKHVDGTLRTLDVLSERARGYDLNTHPRVPVILRHNAFVKDTFLRVKANVDAMAAQCSEAPQ
;
A
#
# COMPACT_ATOMS: atom_id res chain seq x y z
N GLY A 1 -10.50 -13.55 15.43
CA GLY A 1 -11.70 -14.42 15.45
C GLY A 1 -11.30 -15.84 15.09
N GLU A 2 -12.17 -16.80 15.40
CA GLU A 2 -11.99 -18.21 15.03
C GLU A 2 -12.17 -18.39 13.51
N LYS A 3 -11.32 -19.20 12.86
CA LYS A 3 -11.42 -19.46 11.41
C LYS A 3 -12.55 -20.47 11.15
N ARG A 4 -13.50 -20.10 10.28
CA ARG A 4 -14.68 -20.93 9.96
C ARG A 4 -14.91 -20.97 8.46
N ILE A 5 -15.48 -22.07 7.98
CA ILE A 5 -16.02 -22.19 6.62
C ILE A 5 -17.54 -22.21 6.76
N VAL A 6 -18.22 -21.27 6.12
CA VAL A 6 -19.68 -21.18 6.11
C VAL A 6 -20.17 -21.48 4.70
N PRO A 7 -20.75 -22.67 4.45
CA PRO A 7 -21.32 -23.00 3.15
C PRO A 7 -22.33 -21.95 2.69
N MET A 8 -22.41 -21.75 1.37
CA MET A 8 -23.21 -20.72 0.69
C MET A 8 -22.66 -19.31 0.83
N VAL A 9 -22.20 -18.89 2.02
CA VAL A 9 -21.58 -17.57 2.21
C VAL A 9 -20.19 -17.53 1.56
N ASP A 10 -19.47 -18.65 1.56
CA ASP A 10 -18.18 -18.82 0.88
C ASP A 10 -18.24 -18.66 -0.65
N MET A 11 -19.44 -18.67 -1.25
CA MET A 11 -19.64 -18.49 -2.68
C MET A 11 -19.69 -17.02 -3.11
N PHE A 12 -19.80 -16.06 -2.19
CA PHE A 12 -19.78 -14.63 -2.53
C PHE A 12 -18.38 -14.23 -2.96
N ASN A 13 -18.24 -13.69 -4.17
CA ASN A 13 -16.96 -13.16 -4.68
C ASN A 13 -16.57 -11.84 -3.99
N HIS A 14 -15.31 -11.43 -4.20
CA HIS A 14 -14.85 -10.10 -3.79
C HIS A 14 -15.49 -8.98 -4.61
N GLY A 15 -15.76 -7.84 -3.97
CA GLY A 15 -15.93 -6.55 -4.62
C GLY A 15 -15.41 -5.42 -3.73
N ALA A 16 -14.71 -4.45 -4.34
CA ALA A 16 -14.24 -3.24 -3.66
C ALA A 16 -15.40 -2.42 -3.07
N GLU A 17 -16.53 -2.39 -3.78
CA GLU A 17 -17.80 -1.82 -3.31
C GLU A 17 -18.83 -2.95 -3.10
N PRO A 18 -18.79 -3.65 -1.96
CA PRO A 18 -19.59 -4.85 -1.76
C PRO A 18 -21.10 -4.56 -1.67
N GLU A 19 -21.89 -5.55 -2.09
CA GLU A 19 -23.34 -5.55 -1.96
C GLU A 19 -23.80 -6.17 -0.64
N VAL A 20 -22.99 -7.07 -0.07
CA VAL A 20 -23.36 -7.92 1.06
C VAL A 20 -22.46 -7.66 2.25
N VAL A 21 -23.03 -7.78 3.46
CA VAL A 21 -22.30 -7.89 4.73
C VAL A 21 -22.68 -9.17 5.44
N VAL A 22 -21.71 -9.79 6.12
CA VAL A 22 -21.92 -10.99 6.93
C VAL A 22 -21.97 -10.62 8.40
N GLN A 23 -22.96 -11.14 9.12
CA GLN A 23 -23.09 -11.01 10.57
C GLN A 23 -23.36 -12.37 11.21
N TYR A 24 -22.94 -12.52 12.46
CA TYR A 24 -23.24 -13.70 13.27
C TYR A 24 -24.15 -13.28 14.42
N ASP A 25 -25.20 -14.06 14.66
CA ASP A 25 -26.03 -13.87 15.84
C ASP A 25 -25.39 -14.50 17.10
N LYS A 26 -26.09 -14.41 18.24
CA LYS A 26 -25.62 -14.95 19.52
C LYS A 26 -25.56 -16.49 19.55
N GLU A 27 -26.30 -17.16 18.67
CA GLU A 27 -26.33 -18.61 18.53
C GLU A 27 -25.25 -19.12 17.57
N GLY A 28 -24.58 -18.20 16.85
CA GLY A 28 -23.53 -18.51 15.90
C GLY A 28 -24.04 -18.74 14.48
N ASN A 29 -25.31 -18.45 14.20
CA ASN A 29 -25.84 -18.52 12.84
C ASN A 29 -25.23 -17.40 11.99
N CYS A 30 -24.80 -17.75 10.78
CA CYS A 30 -24.21 -16.81 9.84
C CYS A 30 -25.29 -16.27 8.90
N MET A 31 -25.47 -14.96 8.91
CA MET A 31 -26.46 -14.26 8.09
C MET A 31 -25.76 -13.33 7.11
N ALA A 32 -26.24 -13.31 5.87
CA ALA A 32 -25.78 -12.40 4.82
C ALA A 32 -26.89 -11.40 4.50
N TYR A 33 -26.58 -10.11 4.61
CA TYR A 33 -27.53 -9.02 4.36
C TYR A 33 -27.09 -8.17 3.19
N ALA A 34 -28.02 -7.86 2.28
CA ALA A 34 -27.79 -6.83 1.28
C ALA A 34 -27.72 -5.46 1.96
N MET A 35 -26.70 -4.67 1.63
CA MET A 35 -26.50 -3.32 2.16
C MET A 35 -27.13 -2.23 1.29
N LYS A 36 -27.53 -2.60 0.06
CA LYS A 36 -28.14 -1.72 -0.95
C LYS A 36 -29.12 -2.54 -1.79
N ASP A 37 -30.00 -1.86 -2.51
CA ASP A 37 -30.87 -2.54 -3.47
C ASP A 37 -30.02 -3.18 -4.57
N VAL A 38 -30.25 -4.47 -4.82
CA VAL A 38 -29.53 -5.24 -5.85
C VAL A 38 -30.55 -5.75 -6.88
N PRO A 39 -30.49 -5.27 -8.14
CA PRO A 39 -31.39 -5.74 -9.18
C PRO A 39 -31.24 -7.24 -9.46
N ALA A 40 -32.31 -7.87 -9.94
CA ALA A 40 -32.27 -9.27 -10.34
C ALA A 40 -31.21 -9.52 -11.44
N GLY A 41 -30.39 -10.55 -11.26
CA GLY A 41 -29.30 -10.89 -12.18
C GLY A 41 -27.99 -10.15 -11.91
N CYS A 42 -27.94 -9.19 -10.98
CA CYS A 42 -26.70 -8.57 -10.54
C CYS A 42 -25.95 -9.46 -9.53
N PRO A 43 -24.60 -9.38 -9.49
CA PRO A 43 -23.81 -10.15 -8.55
C PRO A 43 -24.01 -9.66 -7.11
N LEU A 44 -23.84 -10.58 -6.17
CA LEU A 44 -23.72 -10.31 -4.74
C LEU A 44 -22.26 -10.54 -4.34
N ARG A 45 -21.60 -9.53 -3.79
CA ARG A 45 -20.17 -9.59 -3.43
C ARG A 45 -19.93 -9.13 -2.00
N LEU A 46 -18.89 -9.70 -1.39
CA LEU A 46 -18.33 -9.30 -0.10
C LEU A 46 -17.04 -8.52 -0.30
N SER A 47 -16.67 -7.69 0.67
CA SER A 47 -15.29 -7.25 0.75
C SER A 47 -14.47 -8.35 1.44
N TYR A 48 -13.37 -8.75 0.79
CA TYR A 48 -12.45 -9.75 1.33
C TYR A 48 -11.30 -9.10 2.11
N GLY A 49 -11.17 -7.77 2.02
CA GLY A 49 -10.06 -7.03 2.60
C GLY A 49 -10.05 -5.58 2.16
N ASP A 50 -8.90 -4.95 2.33
CA ASP A 50 -8.66 -3.58 1.91
C ASP A 50 -8.75 -3.45 0.37
N PRO A 51 -9.66 -2.62 -0.17
CA PRO A 51 -9.75 -2.40 -1.61
C PRO A 51 -8.64 -1.48 -2.16
N LEU A 52 -7.86 -0.80 -1.30
CA LEU A 52 -6.86 0.18 -1.71
C LEU A 52 -5.62 -0.43 -2.34
N ASP A 53 -5.15 -1.58 -1.81
CA ASP A 53 -3.98 -2.33 -2.28
C ASP A 53 -4.39 -3.78 -2.61
N PRO A 54 -4.14 -4.28 -3.83
CA PRO A 54 -4.53 -5.63 -4.17
C PRO A 54 -3.52 -6.68 -3.71
N SER A 55 -2.37 -6.29 -3.15
CA SER A 55 -1.31 -7.24 -2.74
C SER A 55 -1.76 -8.25 -1.68
N PRO A 56 -2.49 -7.87 -0.60
CA PRO A 56 -2.99 -8.83 0.38
C PRO A 56 -4.02 -9.78 -0.23
N LEU A 57 -4.91 -9.26 -1.09
CA LEU A 57 -5.92 -10.06 -1.79
C LEU A 57 -5.25 -11.09 -2.71
N PHE A 58 -4.23 -10.67 -3.45
CA PHE A 58 -3.43 -11.53 -4.30
C PHE A 58 -2.73 -12.65 -3.50
N ALA A 59 -2.08 -12.30 -2.39
CA ALA A 59 -1.38 -13.27 -1.55
C ALA A 59 -2.33 -14.30 -0.91
N GLN A 60 -3.52 -13.86 -0.49
CA GLN A 60 -4.46 -14.70 0.26
C GLN A 60 -5.41 -15.49 -0.64
N TYR A 61 -5.88 -14.89 -1.74
CA TYR A 61 -6.94 -15.45 -2.58
C TYR A 61 -6.50 -15.76 -4.02
N GLY A 62 -5.31 -15.31 -4.43
CA GLY A 62 -4.74 -15.67 -5.74
C GLY A 62 -5.35 -14.94 -6.94
N PHE A 63 -6.04 -13.82 -6.71
CA PHE A 63 -6.52 -12.93 -7.77
C PHE A 63 -5.97 -11.52 -7.59
N LEU A 64 -5.95 -10.75 -8.68
CA LEU A 64 -5.53 -9.35 -8.67
C LEU A 64 -6.76 -8.46 -8.84
N ASP A 65 -7.05 -7.61 -7.85
CA ASP A 65 -8.04 -6.55 -8.04
C ASP A 65 -7.38 -5.35 -8.75
N GLU A 66 -7.53 -5.29 -10.06
CA GLU A 66 -6.96 -4.20 -10.85
C GLU A 66 -7.72 -2.88 -10.66
N SER A 67 -8.85 -2.86 -9.95
CA SER A 67 -9.56 -1.62 -9.62
C SER A 67 -8.92 -0.85 -8.47
N SER A 68 -8.10 -1.51 -7.64
CA SER A 68 -7.42 -0.88 -6.51
C SER A 68 -6.64 0.37 -6.94
N PRO A 69 -6.83 1.52 -6.28
CA PRO A 69 -6.21 2.79 -6.67
C PRO A 69 -4.71 2.87 -6.35
N ALA A 70 -4.20 1.99 -5.50
CA ALA A 70 -2.84 2.05 -4.99
C ALA A 70 -2.18 0.65 -4.88
N THR A 71 -0.91 0.65 -4.49
CA THR A 71 -0.19 -0.50 -3.95
C THR A 71 0.50 -0.08 -2.65
N PHE A 72 0.66 -1.01 -1.73
CA PHE A 72 1.47 -0.80 -0.53
C PHE A 72 2.92 -0.41 -0.89
N CYS A 73 3.50 0.46 -0.06
CA CYS A 73 4.81 1.09 -0.19
C CYS A 73 6.01 0.15 -0.32
N LYS A 74 5.89 -1.10 0.15
CA LYS A 74 6.99 -2.10 0.18
C LYS A 74 8.26 -1.65 0.93
N LEU A 75 8.23 -0.54 1.68
CA LEU A 75 9.29 -0.15 2.60
C LEU A 75 9.27 -1.07 3.82
N MET A 76 9.94 -2.22 3.73
CA MET A 76 9.93 -3.20 4.83
C MET A 76 10.90 -2.82 5.97
N HIS A 77 11.95 -2.05 5.69
CA HIS A 77 12.96 -1.70 6.69
C HIS A 77 12.46 -0.69 7.73
N VAL A 78 11.44 0.10 7.39
CA VAL A 78 10.85 1.13 8.27
C VAL A 78 9.67 0.61 9.10
N GLN A 79 9.43 -0.70 9.14
CA GLN A 79 8.28 -1.28 9.86
C GLN A 79 8.26 -0.91 11.35
N GLY A 80 9.43 -0.75 11.99
CA GLY A 80 9.52 -0.29 13.37
C GLY A 80 8.90 1.10 13.53
N VAL A 81 9.45 2.07 12.79
CA VAL A 81 9.00 3.47 12.76
C VAL A 81 7.52 3.60 12.43
N MET A 82 7.04 2.86 11.43
CA MET A 82 5.62 2.84 11.04
C MET A 82 4.72 2.49 12.23
N ARG A 83 5.04 1.43 12.97
CA ARG A 83 4.25 1.01 14.14
C ARG A 83 4.35 2.01 15.29
N ASP A 84 5.52 2.60 15.50
CA ASP A 84 5.75 3.56 16.57
C ASP A 84 4.92 4.84 16.36
N LEU A 85 4.77 5.28 15.10
CA LEU A 85 3.89 6.38 14.69
C LEU A 85 2.39 6.01 14.66
N GLY A 86 2.04 4.76 14.96
CA GLY A 86 0.65 4.29 14.94
C GLY A 86 0.09 3.99 13.54
N TYR A 87 0.94 3.96 12.52
CA TYR A 87 0.55 3.59 11.16
C TYR A 87 0.60 2.08 10.93
N SER A 88 -0.06 1.69 9.87
CA SER A 88 -0.14 0.33 9.36
C SER A 88 0.20 0.32 7.87
N TYR A 89 0.33 -0.89 7.31
CA TYR A 89 0.63 -1.01 5.89
C TYR A 89 -0.48 -0.46 4.98
N SER A 90 -1.74 -0.40 5.43
CA SER A 90 -2.81 0.23 4.65
C SER A 90 -2.69 1.75 4.55
N ASP A 91 -1.87 2.38 5.40
CA ASP A 91 -1.68 3.83 5.39
C ASP A 91 -0.51 4.25 4.48
N LEU A 92 0.43 3.35 4.22
CA LEU A 92 1.64 3.60 3.43
C LEU A 92 1.42 3.22 1.96
N LEU A 93 0.86 4.13 1.17
CA LEU A 93 0.36 3.86 -0.17
C LEU A 93 1.09 4.64 -1.26
N PHE A 94 1.30 3.96 -2.39
CA PHE A 94 1.65 4.56 -3.68
C PHE A 94 0.47 4.45 -4.63
N PHE A 95 0.01 5.58 -5.15
CA PHE A 95 -1.20 5.66 -5.97
C PHE A 95 -0.88 5.56 -7.46
N LYS A 96 -1.83 5.03 -8.22
CA LYS A 96 -1.76 4.93 -9.69
C LYS A 96 -1.65 6.27 -10.42
N ASN A 97 -1.98 7.38 -9.77
CA ASN A 97 -1.76 8.71 -10.33
C ASN A 97 -0.31 9.21 -10.11
N GLY A 98 0.51 8.45 -9.39
CA GLY A 98 1.88 8.82 -9.02
C GLY A 98 2.00 9.52 -7.67
N ASP A 99 0.88 9.74 -6.97
CA ASP A 99 0.90 10.33 -5.63
C ASP A 99 1.41 9.32 -4.60
N VAL A 100 1.85 9.85 -3.48
CA VAL A 100 2.40 9.12 -2.34
C VAL A 100 1.68 9.60 -1.09
N SER A 101 1.23 8.68 -0.23
CA SER A 101 0.56 9.07 1.01
C SER A 101 1.51 9.79 1.96
N MET A 102 0.98 10.70 2.80
CA MET A 102 1.79 11.49 3.74
C MET A 102 2.51 10.62 4.75
N GLU A 103 1.92 9.48 5.11
CA GLU A 103 2.45 8.51 6.05
C GLU A 103 3.74 7.86 5.53
N VAL A 104 3.91 7.73 4.21
CA VAL A 104 5.18 7.30 3.62
C VAL A 104 6.26 8.35 3.85
N TYR A 105 5.95 9.64 3.66
CA TYR A 105 6.88 10.73 3.93
C TYR A 105 7.23 10.81 5.42
N ASP A 106 6.24 10.67 6.31
CA ASP A 106 6.43 10.70 7.76
C ASP A 106 7.43 9.61 8.19
N VAL A 107 7.20 8.38 7.73
CA VAL A 107 8.02 7.23 8.09
C VAL A 107 9.43 7.32 7.48
N LEU A 108 9.55 7.79 6.23
CA LEU A 108 10.84 8.01 5.59
C LEU A 108 11.65 9.10 6.28
N LEU A 109 11.02 10.21 6.66
CA LEU A 109 11.72 11.29 7.35
C LEU A 109 12.29 10.81 8.70
N CYS A 110 11.51 10.06 9.48
CA CYS A 110 11.99 9.44 10.72
C CYS A 110 13.19 8.51 10.49
N ASP A 111 13.13 7.66 9.46
CA ASP A 111 14.23 6.75 9.11
C ASP A 111 15.49 7.53 8.70
N VAL A 112 15.35 8.55 7.86
CA VAL A 112 16.44 9.43 7.43
C VAL A 112 17.08 10.14 8.61
N LEU A 113 16.29 10.80 9.47
CA LEU A 113 16.79 11.52 10.65
C LEU A 113 17.51 10.59 11.62
N THR A 114 17.02 9.35 11.74
CA THR A 114 17.69 8.30 12.53
C THR A 114 19.05 7.94 11.95
N GLN A 115 19.14 7.78 10.62
CA GLN A 115 20.39 7.42 9.94
C GLN A 115 21.44 8.53 9.96
N VAL A 116 21.03 9.80 9.85
CA VAL A 116 21.96 10.96 9.90
C VAL A 116 22.32 11.36 11.33
N GLY A 117 21.59 10.87 12.34
CA GLY A 117 21.88 11.13 13.76
C GLY A 117 21.30 12.45 14.31
N GLU A 118 20.33 13.04 13.62
CA GLU A 118 19.67 14.30 14.01
C GLU A 118 18.59 14.09 15.08
N GLN A 119 19.01 13.67 16.27
CA GLN A 119 18.10 13.24 17.35
C GLN A 119 17.13 14.34 17.81
N ASN A 120 17.55 15.61 17.77
CA ASN A 120 16.70 16.73 18.18
C ASN A 120 15.56 16.97 17.17
N LEU A 121 15.86 16.93 15.86
CA LEU A 121 14.83 17.04 14.82
C LEU A 121 13.90 15.84 14.84
N LEU A 122 14.45 14.63 15.01
CA LEU A 122 13.65 13.40 15.12
C LEU A 122 12.68 13.48 16.30
N ALA A 123 13.15 13.85 17.49
CA ALA A 123 12.30 13.95 18.67
C ALA A 123 11.19 15.00 18.50
N GLY A 124 11.51 16.15 17.91
CA GLY A 124 10.54 17.21 17.63
C GLY A 124 9.49 16.80 16.59
N PHE A 125 9.92 16.18 15.50
CA PHE A 125 9.02 15.66 14.46
C PHE A 125 8.11 14.55 14.99
N TYR A 126 8.68 13.60 15.72
CA TYR A 126 7.93 12.49 16.33
C TYR A 126 6.86 12.99 17.29
N ASP A 127 7.18 13.96 18.17
CA ASP A 127 6.21 14.55 19.09
C ASP A 127 5.08 15.29 18.33
N ALA A 128 5.40 15.99 17.24
CA ALA A 128 4.40 16.62 16.36
C ALA A 128 3.44 15.58 15.74
N CYS A 129 3.98 14.47 15.22
CA CYS A 129 3.18 13.35 14.71
C CYS A 129 2.25 12.78 15.79
N MET A 130 2.79 12.49 16.98
CA MET A 130 2.03 11.87 18.08
C MET A 130 0.94 12.77 18.66
N ARG A 131 1.12 14.10 18.59
CA ARG A 131 0.11 15.08 19.04
C ARG A 131 -0.90 15.47 17.95
N GLY A 132 -0.68 15.04 16.71
CA GLY A 132 -1.49 15.46 15.57
C GLY A 132 -1.31 16.94 15.22
N ASP A 133 -0.15 17.53 15.53
CA ASP A 133 0.17 18.92 15.18
C ASP A 133 0.60 19.00 13.71
N ALA A 134 -0.38 19.22 12.84
CA ALA A 134 -0.17 19.24 11.39
C ALA A 134 0.74 20.40 10.92
N GLU A 135 0.70 21.54 11.61
CA GLU A 135 1.50 22.70 11.24
C GLU A 135 2.99 22.45 11.55
N ALA A 136 3.28 21.99 12.77
CA ALA A 136 4.63 21.61 13.15
C ALA A 136 5.15 20.47 12.26
N LYS A 137 4.33 19.45 11.99
CA LYS A 137 4.69 18.32 11.12
C LYS A 137 5.07 18.79 9.71
N ASN A 138 4.28 19.68 9.11
CA ASN A 138 4.56 20.22 7.78
C ASN A 138 5.84 21.08 7.77
N SER A 139 6.11 21.85 8.83
CA SER A 139 7.34 22.63 8.92
C SER A 139 8.59 21.74 8.91
N TYR A 140 8.58 20.60 9.61
CA TYR A 140 9.69 19.63 9.55
C TYR A 140 9.83 18.99 8.17
N HIS A 141 8.71 18.65 7.52
CA HIS A 141 8.74 18.15 6.15
C HIS A 141 9.36 19.14 5.18
N GLU A 142 8.98 20.42 5.24
CA GLU A 142 9.56 21.47 4.41
C GLU A 142 11.06 21.63 4.66
N GLN A 143 11.47 21.64 5.93
CA GLN A 143 12.87 21.77 6.32
C GLN A 143 13.72 20.59 5.81
N CYS A 144 13.19 19.37 5.87
CA CYS A 144 13.92 18.15 5.57
C CYS A 144 13.59 17.57 4.19
N PHE A 145 12.81 18.30 3.37
CA PHE A 145 12.25 17.81 2.12
C PHE A 145 13.30 17.22 1.17
N PRO A 146 14.48 17.85 0.95
CA PRO A 146 15.48 17.29 0.05
C PRO A 146 15.97 15.89 0.45
N TYR A 147 16.15 15.65 1.76
CA TYR A 147 16.59 14.35 2.26
C TYR A 147 15.49 13.28 2.09
N THR A 148 14.24 13.64 2.36
CA THR A 148 13.10 12.72 2.22
C THR A 148 12.88 12.34 0.75
N VAL A 149 13.00 13.30 -0.18
CA VAL A 149 12.88 13.06 -1.61
C VAL A 149 14.01 12.16 -2.12
N GLU A 150 15.26 12.38 -1.69
CA GLU A 150 16.40 11.52 -2.05
C GLU A 150 16.16 10.07 -1.57
N ALA A 151 15.75 9.89 -0.32
CA ALA A 151 15.44 8.58 0.24
C ALA A 151 14.30 7.88 -0.52
N LEU A 152 13.24 8.64 -0.84
CA LEU A 152 12.10 8.14 -1.62
C LEU A 152 12.52 7.74 -3.03
N GLN A 153 13.33 8.55 -3.72
CA GLN A 153 13.84 8.26 -5.06
C GLN A 153 14.66 6.97 -5.06
N LYS A 154 15.57 6.82 -4.10
CA LYS A 154 16.37 5.59 -3.93
C LYS A 154 15.50 4.36 -3.71
N HIS A 155 14.43 4.49 -2.92
CA HIS A 155 13.48 3.40 -2.68
C HIS A 155 12.72 3.00 -3.95
N VAL A 156 12.19 3.99 -4.67
CA VAL A 156 11.45 3.79 -5.92
C VAL A 156 12.34 3.09 -6.96
N ASP A 157 13.58 3.56 -7.14
CA ASP A 157 14.55 2.96 -8.07
C ASP A 157 14.99 1.56 -7.64
N GLY A 158 15.15 1.32 -6.35
CA GLY A 158 15.42 -0.02 -5.81
C GLY A 158 14.27 -0.99 -6.05
N THR A 159 13.03 -0.53 -5.87
CA THR A 159 11.82 -1.34 -6.06
C THR A 159 11.63 -1.71 -7.53
N LEU A 160 11.78 -0.76 -8.45
CA LEU A 160 11.68 -1.02 -9.88
C LEU A 160 12.71 -2.05 -10.37
N ARG A 161 13.97 -1.92 -9.92
CA ARG A 161 15.01 -2.92 -10.23
C ARG A 161 14.66 -4.31 -9.68
N THR A 162 14.13 -4.37 -8.46
CA THR A 162 13.71 -5.64 -7.84
C THR A 162 12.57 -6.27 -8.61
N LEU A 163 11.58 -5.49 -9.05
CA LEU A 163 10.46 -5.97 -9.85
C LEU A 163 10.90 -6.53 -11.20
N ASP A 164 11.89 -5.91 -11.84
CA ASP A 164 12.45 -6.43 -13.10
C ASP A 164 13.08 -7.81 -12.88
N VAL A 165 13.94 -7.96 -11.86
CA VAL A 165 14.57 -9.24 -11.51
C VAL A 165 13.51 -10.32 -11.21
N LEU A 166 12.50 -9.98 -10.40
CA LEU A 166 11.43 -10.92 -10.04
C LEU A 166 10.57 -11.31 -11.24
N SER A 167 10.31 -10.37 -12.16
CA SER A 167 9.52 -10.61 -13.36
C SER A 167 10.27 -11.49 -14.36
N GLU A 168 11.56 -11.24 -14.60
CA GLU A 168 12.39 -12.12 -15.44
C GLU A 168 12.47 -13.53 -14.86
N ARG A 169 12.68 -13.64 -13.54
CA ARG A 169 12.68 -14.94 -12.86
C ARG A 169 11.34 -15.65 -13.04
N ALA A 170 10.22 -14.93 -12.90
CA ALA A 170 8.90 -15.50 -13.05
C ALA A 170 8.62 -16.02 -14.47
N ARG A 171 9.10 -15.32 -15.51
CA ARG A 171 8.97 -15.75 -16.91
C ARG A 171 9.72 -17.03 -17.24
N GLY A 172 10.76 -17.37 -16.46
CA GLY A 172 11.53 -18.60 -16.63
C GLY A 172 10.84 -19.88 -16.15
N TYR A 173 9.71 -19.78 -15.44
CA TYR A 173 8.99 -20.97 -14.94
C TYR A 173 8.06 -21.58 -15.99
N ASP A 174 8.01 -22.91 -16.01
CA ASP A 174 7.05 -23.66 -16.83
C ASP A 174 5.63 -23.54 -16.26
N LEU A 175 4.67 -23.21 -17.13
CA LEU A 175 3.28 -22.98 -16.75
C LEU A 175 2.54 -24.25 -16.31
N ASN A 176 2.98 -25.42 -16.76
CA ASN A 176 2.35 -26.69 -16.35
C ASN A 176 2.65 -27.01 -14.88
N THR A 177 3.83 -26.63 -14.40
CA THR A 177 4.24 -26.79 -13.00
C THR A 177 3.95 -25.57 -12.14
N HIS A 178 3.87 -24.37 -12.75
CA HIS A 178 3.63 -23.10 -12.06
C HIS A 178 2.46 -22.32 -12.70
N PRO A 179 1.22 -22.81 -12.57
CA PRO A 179 0.05 -22.22 -13.25
C PRO A 179 -0.31 -20.81 -12.75
N ARG A 180 0.24 -20.35 -11.61
CA ARG A 180 0.02 -19.01 -11.05
C ARG A 180 0.95 -17.93 -11.62
N VAL A 181 1.95 -18.30 -12.43
CA VAL A 181 2.89 -17.34 -13.05
C VAL A 181 2.17 -16.21 -13.79
N PRO A 182 1.10 -16.43 -14.57
CA PRO A 182 0.41 -15.33 -15.25
C PRO A 182 -0.15 -14.28 -14.29
N VAL A 183 -0.73 -14.68 -13.15
CA VAL A 183 -1.26 -13.71 -12.17
C VAL A 183 -0.14 -13.01 -11.40
N ILE A 184 0.96 -13.70 -11.10
CA ILE A 184 2.16 -13.08 -10.52
C ILE A 184 2.70 -11.99 -11.45
N LEU A 185 2.83 -12.28 -12.75
CA LEU A 185 3.32 -11.32 -13.73
C LEU A 185 2.39 -10.11 -13.89
N ARG A 186 1.07 -10.32 -13.83
CA ARG A 186 0.10 -9.22 -13.81
C ARG A 186 0.23 -8.36 -12.56
N HIS A 187 0.41 -8.96 -11.38
CA HIS A 187 0.65 -8.22 -10.14
C HIS A 187 1.95 -7.41 -10.22
N ASN A 188 3.04 -8.00 -10.70
CA ASN A 188 4.30 -7.28 -10.90
C ASN A 188 4.14 -6.10 -11.86
N ALA A 189 3.39 -6.27 -12.96
CA ALA A 189 3.11 -5.20 -13.90
C ALA A 189 2.30 -4.06 -13.24
N PHE A 190 1.26 -4.40 -12.48
CA PHE A 190 0.46 -3.43 -11.72
C PHE A 190 1.33 -2.58 -10.77
N VAL A 191 2.20 -3.23 -9.99
CA VAL A 191 3.10 -2.53 -9.06
C VAL A 191 4.12 -1.70 -9.85
N LYS A 192 4.71 -2.25 -10.92
CA LYS A 192 5.70 -1.55 -11.75
C LYS A 192 5.11 -0.29 -12.39
N ASP A 193 3.93 -0.37 -12.98
CA ASP A 193 3.27 0.76 -13.63
C ASP A 193 2.95 1.87 -12.62
N THR A 194 2.55 1.49 -11.41
CA THR A 194 2.34 2.44 -10.30
C THR A 194 3.65 3.14 -9.92
N PHE A 195 4.72 2.37 -9.68
CA PHE A 195 6.02 2.91 -9.29
C PHE A 195 6.69 3.74 -10.39
N LEU A 196 6.46 3.46 -11.67
CA LEU A 196 6.95 4.29 -12.78
C LEU A 196 6.31 5.68 -12.77
N ARG A 197 5.03 5.79 -12.39
CA ARG A 197 4.34 7.09 -12.26
C ARG A 197 4.80 7.85 -11.03
N VAL A 198 4.95 7.14 -9.90
CA VAL A 198 5.57 7.71 -8.70
C VAL A 198 6.97 8.22 -9.02
N LYS A 199 7.79 7.44 -9.75
CA LYS A 199 9.12 7.85 -10.18
C LYS A 199 9.10 9.15 -10.95
N ALA A 200 8.19 9.30 -11.91
CA ALA A 200 8.09 10.53 -12.70
C ALA A 200 7.85 11.77 -11.81
N ASN A 201 7.00 11.66 -10.79
CA ASN A 201 6.72 12.73 -9.84
C ASN A 201 7.91 12.99 -8.91
N VAL A 202 8.50 11.94 -8.34
CA VAL A 202 9.64 12.03 -7.42
C VAL A 202 10.88 12.58 -8.10
N ASP A 203 11.16 12.17 -9.34
CA ASP A 203 12.28 12.71 -10.14
C ASP A 203 12.08 14.21 -10.43
N ALA A 204 10.84 14.65 -10.67
CA ALA A 204 10.52 16.07 -10.84
C ALA A 204 10.71 16.87 -9.54
N MET A 205 10.30 16.31 -8.39
CA MET A 205 10.55 16.91 -7.07
C MET A 205 12.06 17.01 -6.78
N ALA A 206 12.82 15.96 -7.05
CA ALA A 206 14.27 15.93 -6.85
C ALA A 206 14.98 16.99 -7.70
N ALA A 207 14.56 17.17 -8.96
CA ALA A 207 15.10 18.21 -9.83
C ALA A 207 14.87 19.62 -9.24
N GLN A 208 13.67 19.90 -8.72
CA GLN A 208 13.36 21.19 -8.08
C GLN A 208 14.21 21.44 -6.84
N CYS A 209 14.47 20.42 -6.03
CA CYS A 209 15.38 20.53 -4.87
C CYS A 209 16.82 20.83 -5.28
N SER A 210 17.27 20.33 -6.45
CA SER A 210 18.63 20.57 -6.95
C SER A 210 18.83 21.97 -7.55
N GLU A 211 17.74 22.63 -7.97
CA GLU A 211 17.75 23.97 -8.56
C GLU A 211 17.55 25.10 -7.52
N ALA A 212 17.22 24.76 -6.27
CA ALA A 212 17.06 25.75 -5.21
C ALA A 212 18.43 26.37 -4.83
N PRO A 213 18.56 27.72 -4.81
CA PRO A 213 19.81 28.35 -4.42
C PRO A 213 20.17 28.01 -2.96
N GLN A 214 21.41 27.55 -2.77
CA GLN A 214 22.03 27.28 -1.46
C GLN A 214 22.14 28.55 -0.61
#